data_AF-A0A0F9KYT5-F1
#
_entry.id   AF-A0A0F9KYT5-F1
#
_cell.length_a   1.000
_cell.length_b   1.000
_cell.length_c   1.000
_cell.angle_alpha   90.00
_cell.angle_beta   90.00
_cell.angle_gamma   90.00
#
_symmetry.space_group_name_H-M   'P 1'
#
loop_
_entity.id
_entity.type
_entity.pdbx_description
1 polymer ?
#
loop_
_entity_poly.entity_id
_entity_poly.type
_entity_poly.pdbx_seq_one_letter_code
_entity_poly.pdbx_strand_id
1 'polypeptide(L)'
;MQPEFHGENKDGRFLFNSPKVFDAYCAGQPDGKYYLNMHKVKTMKTNEQLGYFHAVVVPTILKQMIEDGNRTVKFEIGGRVKKLPLTEDMIVVILKEIWAKSKSIKVKSKSRMTKEEASELIDVSIEWAARYLHCSIPEPSKL
;
A
#
# COMPACT_ATOMS: atom_id res chain seq x y z
N MET A 1 -14.70 -12.52 -19.39
CA MET A 1 -13.35 -12.40 -18.78
C MET A 1 -12.37 -12.92 -19.81
N GLN A 2 -11.31 -12.18 -20.14
CA GLN A 2 -10.25 -12.72 -21.01
C GLN A 2 -9.38 -13.67 -20.18
N PRO A 3 -8.91 -14.79 -20.75
CA PRO A 3 -8.04 -15.72 -20.03
C PRO A 3 -6.67 -15.09 -19.77
N GLU A 4 -6.18 -15.23 -18.54
CA GLU A 4 -4.86 -14.76 -18.13
C GLU A 4 -3.92 -15.96 -17.96
N PHE A 5 -2.73 -15.88 -18.56
CA PHE A 5 -1.69 -16.91 -18.45
C PHE A 5 -0.46 -16.32 -17.75
N HIS A 6 -0.12 -16.86 -16.59
CA HIS A 6 1.00 -16.37 -15.79
C HIS A 6 2.33 -17.02 -16.22
N GLY A 7 3.41 -16.25 -16.08
CA GLY A 7 4.76 -16.68 -16.42
C GLY A 7 5.81 -15.68 -15.95
N GLU A 8 7.07 -16.02 -16.15
CA GLU A 8 8.23 -15.19 -15.84
C GLU A 8 9.01 -14.83 -17.11
N ASN A 9 9.56 -13.62 -17.17
CA ASN A 9 10.51 -13.26 -18.22
C ASN A 9 11.94 -13.51 -17.71
N LYS A 10 12.66 -14.43 -18.34
CA LYS A 10 14.03 -14.81 -18.02
C LYS A 10 14.88 -14.76 -19.29
N ASP A 11 15.92 -13.93 -19.28
CA ASP A 11 16.87 -13.77 -20.39
C ASP A 11 16.21 -13.51 -21.76
N GLY A 12 15.14 -12.71 -21.78
CA GLY A 12 14.39 -12.37 -22.99
C GLY A 12 13.41 -13.44 -23.46
N ARG A 13 13.21 -14.52 -22.67
CA ARG A 13 12.22 -15.57 -22.92
C ARG A 13 11.12 -15.50 -21.87
N PHE A 14 9.87 -15.51 -22.31
CA PHE A 14 8.73 -15.64 -21.40
C PHE A 14 8.42 -17.13 -21.18
N LEU A 15 8.58 -17.58 -19.94
CA LEU A 15 8.33 -18.95 -19.51
C LEU A 15 6.97 -18.98 -18.82
N PHE A 16 5.98 -19.64 -19.43
CA PHE A 16 4.68 -19.85 -18.80
C PHE A 16 4.80 -20.79 -17.59
N ASN A 17 4.11 -20.47 -16.50
CA ASN A 17 4.04 -21.34 -15.31
C ASN A 17 3.36 -22.68 -15.62
N SER A 18 2.43 -22.68 -16.58
CA SER A 18 1.71 -23.88 -17.02
C SER A 18 1.59 -23.90 -18.54
N PRO A 19 2.67 -24.26 -19.27
CA PRO A 19 2.71 -24.22 -20.73
C PRO A 19 1.58 -25.04 -21.36
N LYS A 20 1.30 -26.23 -20.82
CA LYS A 20 0.25 -27.13 -21.30
C LYS A 20 -1.15 -26.47 -21.33
N VAL A 21 -1.43 -25.57 -20.40
CA VAL A 21 -2.73 -24.88 -20.32
C VAL A 21 -2.83 -23.81 -21.39
N PHE A 22 -1.73 -23.09 -21.65
CA PHE A 22 -1.63 -22.14 -22.75
C PHE A 22 -1.74 -22.85 -24.11
N ASP A 23 -1.03 -23.96 -24.28
CA ASP A 23 -1.04 -24.75 -25.52
C ASP A 23 -2.45 -25.29 -25.82
N ALA A 24 -3.13 -25.84 -24.82
CA ALA A 24 -4.51 -26.32 -24.95
C ALA A 24 -5.49 -25.20 -25.31
N TYR A 25 -5.29 -24.00 -24.75
CA TYR A 25 -6.11 -22.83 -25.10
C TYR A 25 -5.90 -22.41 -26.55
N CYS A 26 -4.64 -22.34 -27.01
CA CYS A 26 -4.30 -22.00 -28.39
C CYS A 26 -4.82 -23.04 -29.39
N ALA A 27 -4.75 -24.33 -29.06
CA ALA A 27 -5.29 -25.41 -29.89
C ALA A 27 -6.81 -25.33 -30.09
N GLY A 28 -7.52 -24.68 -29.15
CA GLY A 28 -8.96 -24.44 -29.26
C GLY A 28 -9.35 -23.19 -30.06
N GLN A 29 -8.37 -22.39 -30.53
CA GLN A 29 -8.66 -21.18 -31.30
C GLN A 29 -8.68 -21.45 -32.82
N PRO A 30 -9.50 -20.73 -33.60
CA PRO A 30 -9.43 -20.77 -35.05
C PRO A 30 -8.08 -20.30 -35.60
N ASP A 31 -7.68 -20.79 -36.78
CA ASP A 31 -6.47 -20.32 -37.45
C ASP A 31 -6.54 -18.82 -37.77
N GLY A 32 -5.47 -18.08 -37.47
CA GLY A 32 -5.44 -16.63 -37.66
C GLY A 32 -4.18 -15.95 -37.11
N LYS A 33 -4.14 -14.62 -37.23
CA LYS A 33 -3.06 -13.80 -36.65
C LYS A 33 -3.51 -13.30 -35.27
N TYR A 34 -2.72 -13.61 -34.25
CA TYR A 34 -2.95 -13.20 -32.86
C TYR A 34 -1.80 -12.33 -32.36
N TYR A 35 -2.06 -11.51 -31.34
CA TYR A 35 -1.05 -10.76 -30.59
C TYR A 35 -1.19 -11.06 -29.10
N LEU A 36 -0.09 -10.95 -28.35
CA LEU A 36 -0.05 -11.19 -26.91
C LEU A 36 0.26 -9.88 -26.16
N ASN A 37 -0.54 -9.58 -25.15
CA ASN A 37 -0.29 -8.46 -24.24
C ASN A 37 0.37 -8.97 -22.96
N MET A 38 1.55 -8.44 -22.65
CA MET A 38 2.27 -8.78 -21.43
C MET A 38 2.04 -7.70 -20.37
N HIS A 39 1.50 -8.11 -19.22
CA HIS A 39 1.36 -7.25 -18.06
C HIS A 39 2.33 -7.70 -16.97
N LYS A 40 3.14 -6.78 -16.45
CA LYS A 40 3.99 -7.08 -15.29
C LYS A 40 3.08 -7.29 -14.08
N VAL A 41 2.97 -8.53 -13.62
CA VAL A 41 2.26 -8.86 -12.38
C VAL A 41 2.97 -8.13 -11.24
N LYS A 42 2.27 -7.16 -10.64
CA LYS A 42 2.69 -6.59 -9.36
C LYS A 42 2.22 -7.57 -8.29
N THR A 43 3.13 -8.04 -7.45
CA THR A 43 2.74 -8.71 -6.21
C THR A 43 1.77 -7.79 -5.48
N MET A 44 0.49 -8.19 -5.42
CA MET A 44 -0.44 -7.52 -4.53
C MET A 44 0.13 -7.67 -3.13
N LYS A 45 0.35 -6.54 -2.47
CA LYS A 45 0.75 -6.52 -1.06
C LYS A 45 -0.23 -7.39 -0.30
N THR A 46 0.26 -8.25 0.58
CA THR A 46 -0.58 -9.13 1.39
C THR A 46 -1.67 -8.31 2.07
N ASN A 47 -2.93 -8.63 1.76
CA ASN A 47 -4.14 -7.87 2.11
C ASN A 47 -4.22 -7.61 3.62
N GLU A 48 -3.64 -8.50 4.42
CA GLU A 48 -3.58 -8.47 5.88
C GLU A 48 -2.75 -7.31 6.44
N GLN A 49 -1.57 -7.01 5.88
CA GLN A 49 -0.71 -5.94 6.41
C GLN A 49 -1.31 -4.56 6.17
N LEU A 50 -1.87 -4.34 4.97
CA LEU A 50 -2.61 -3.13 4.67
C LEU A 50 -3.94 -3.06 5.43
N GLY A 51 -4.59 -4.21 5.62
CA GLY A 51 -5.78 -4.34 6.45
C GLY A 51 -5.49 -3.88 7.88
N TYR A 52 -4.45 -4.42 8.51
CA TYR A 52 -4.02 -4.02 9.85
C TYR A 52 -3.64 -2.54 9.92
N PHE A 53 -2.87 -2.02 8.96
CA PHE A 53 -2.50 -0.61 8.92
C PHE A 53 -3.73 0.32 8.88
N HIS A 54 -4.70 0.03 8.02
CA HIS A 54 -5.89 0.85 7.85
C HIS A 54 -6.96 0.62 8.91
N ALA A 55 -7.10 -0.59 9.45
CA ALA A 55 -8.14 -0.93 10.43
C ALA A 55 -7.72 -0.70 11.89
N VAL A 56 -6.41 -0.76 12.18
CA VAL A 56 -5.91 -0.71 13.57
C VAL A 56 -4.99 0.49 13.78
N VAL A 57 -3.90 0.59 13.02
CA VAL A 57 -2.86 1.61 13.26
C VAL A 57 -3.41 3.01 13.05
N VAL A 58 -4.00 3.28 11.87
CA VAL A 58 -4.48 4.62 11.50
C VAL A 58 -5.61 5.10 12.43
N PRO A 59 -6.67 4.31 12.71
CA PRO A 59 -7.74 4.75 13.60
C PRO A 59 -7.26 4.97 15.04
N THR A 60 -6.34 4.14 15.54
CA THR A 60 -5.80 4.29 16.91
C THR A 60 -5.03 5.60 17.05
N ILE A 61 -4.17 5.92 16.08
CA ILE A 61 -3.40 7.17 16.06
C ILE A 61 -4.34 8.37 15.93
N LEU A 62 -5.35 8.30 15.05
CA LEU A 62 -6.34 9.36 14.89
C LEU A 62 -7.07 9.64 16.21
N LYS A 63 -7.55 8.58 16.87
CA LYS A 63 -8.25 8.68 18.16
C LYS A 63 -7.37 9.36 19.21
N GLN A 64 -6.12 8.91 19.37
CA GLN A 64 -5.21 9.50 20.34
C GLN A 64 -4.92 10.97 20.03
N MET A 65 -4.67 11.32 18.76
CA MET A 65 -4.44 12.71 18.36
C MET A 65 -5.65 13.61 18.68
N ILE A 66 -6.88 13.10 18.50
CA ILE A 66 -8.11 13.81 18.86
C ILE A 66 -8.24 13.99 20.38
N GLU A 67 -7.89 12.97 21.17
CA GLU A 67 -7.87 13.00 22.64
C GLU A 67 -6.84 14.00 23.17
N ASP A 68 -5.66 14.08 22.54
CA ASP A 68 -4.61 15.07 22.83
C ASP A 68 -4.98 16.51 22.39
N GLY A 69 -6.17 16.69 21.80
CA GLY A 69 -6.71 18.00 21.40
C GLY A 69 -6.44 18.41 19.96
N ASN A 70 -5.78 17.56 19.14
CA ASN A 70 -5.51 17.83 17.72
C ASN A 70 -6.72 17.53 16.84
N ARG A 71 -7.82 18.25 17.06
CA ARG A 71 -9.10 17.97 16.37
C ARG A 71 -9.19 18.55 14.97
N THR A 72 -8.40 19.58 14.67
CA THR A 72 -8.46 20.29 13.38
C THR A 72 -7.09 20.64 12.85
N VAL A 73 -6.92 20.50 11.54
CA VAL A 73 -5.77 21.00 10.81
C VAL A 73 -6.13 22.35 10.20
N LYS A 74 -5.25 23.34 10.36
CA LYS A 74 -5.39 24.67 9.77
C LYS A 74 -4.65 24.68 8.45
N PHE A 75 -5.37 24.99 7.37
CA PHE A 75 -4.77 25.24 6.06
C PHE A 75 -5.06 26.66 5.64
N GLU A 76 -4.05 27.32 5.07
CA GLU A 76 -4.24 28.62 4.45
C GLU A 76 -4.41 28.42 2.94
N ILE A 77 -5.59 28.79 2.42
CA ILE A 77 -5.89 28.72 0.99
C ILE A 77 -6.35 30.11 0.57
N GLY A 78 -5.56 30.77 -0.27
CA GLY A 78 -5.87 32.11 -0.78
C GLY A 78 -6.00 33.17 0.31
N GLY A 79 -5.14 33.15 1.33
CA GLY A 79 -5.14 34.11 2.43
C GLY A 79 -6.25 33.91 3.47
N ARG A 80 -7.02 32.82 3.38
CA ARG A 80 -8.03 32.45 4.38
C ARG A 80 -7.63 31.16 5.09
N VAL A 81 -7.57 31.21 6.42
CA VAL A 81 -7.35 30.03 7.26
C VAL A 81 -8.64 29.23 7.34
N LYS A 82 -8.65 28.04 6.73
CA LYS A 82 -9.70 27.04 6.90
C LYS A 82 -9.27 26.01 7.95
N LYS A 83 -10.17 25.72 8.90
CA LYS A 83 -10.03 24.61 9.84
C LYS A 83 -10.77 23.41 9.27
N LEU A 84 -10.06 22.32 9.03
CA LEU A 84 -10.65 21.04 8.62
C LEU A 84 -10.49 20.02 9.75
N PRO A 85 -11.46 19.11 9.94
CA PRO A 85 -11.29 18.03 10.90
C PRO A 85 -10.09 17.15 10.52
N LEU A 86 -9.39 16.64 11.52
CA LEU A 86 -8.37 15.62 11.31
C LEU A 86 -9.06 14.34 10.81
N THR A 87 -8.53 13.74 9.73
CA THR A 87 -9.11 12.56 9.08
C THR A 87 -8.08 11.45 8.95
N GLU A 88 -8.53 10.21 8.78
CA GLU A 88 -7.64 9.05 8.57
C GLU A 88 -6.71 9.22 7.38
N ASP A 89 -7.18 9.80 6.27
CA ASP A 89 -6.34 10.06 5.10
C ASP A 89 -5.20 11.05 5.41
N MET A 90 -5.45 12.05 6.26
CA MET A 90 -4.40 12.96 6.73
C MET A 90 -3.38 12.23 7.60
N ILE A 91 -3.83 11.33 8.48
CA ILE A 91 -2.92 10.49 9.28
C ILE A 91 -2.05 9.62 8.36
N VAL A 92 -2.63 8.99 7.35
CA VAL A 92 -1.88 8.17 6.38
C VAL A 92 -0.80 9.00 5.68
N VAL A 93 -1.08 10.26 5.34
CA VAL A 93 -0.08 11.16 4.73
C VAL A 93 1.02 11.49 5.74
N ILE A 94 0.67 11.86 6.97
CA ILE A 94 1.64 12.17 8.04
C ILE A 94 2.58 10.98 8.29
N LEU A 95 2.04 9.78 8.44
CA LEU A 95 2.82 8.56 8.69
C LEU A 95 3.79 8.24 7.55
N LYS A 96 3.36 8.44 6.31
CA LYS A 96 4.24 8.29 5.14
C LYS A 96 5.34 9.33 5.09
N GLU A 97 5.06 10.57 5.50
CA GLU A 97 6.10 11.59 5.60
C GLU A 97 7.12 11.25 6.68
N ILE A 98 6.67 10.75 7.84
CA ILE A 98 7.55 10.31 8.93
C ILE A 98 8.45 9.16 8.46
N TRP A 99 7.88 8.14 7.82
CA TRP A 99 8.65 7.03 7.26
C TRP A 99 9.62 7.47 6.16
N ALA A 100 9.18 8.35 5.24
CA ALA A 100 10.05 8.86 4.19
C ALA A 100 11.23 9.66 4.76
N LYS A 101 10.98 10.46 5.81
CA LYS A 101 12.02 11.20 6.54
C LYS A 101 12.99 10.26 7.27
N SER A 102 12.49 9.21 7.94
CA SER A 102 13.37 8.27 8.65
C SER A 102 14.28 7.48 7.70
N LYS A 103 13.85 7.28 6.46
CA LYS A 103 14.63 6.59 5.41
C LYS A 103 15.41 7.53 4.49
N SER A 104 15.33 8.86 4.68
CA SER A 104 15.91 9.87 3.78
C SER A 104 15.50 9.69 2.30
N ILE A 105 14.25 9.29 2.06
CA ILE A 105 13.69 9.10 0.71
C ILE A 105 12.52 10.05 0.44
N LYS A 106 12.10 10.14 -0.82
CA LYS A 106 10.86 10.86 -1.18
C LYS A 106 9.62 10.03 -0.83
N VAL A 107 8.55 10.71 -0.43
CA VAL A 107 7.25 10.09 -0.18
C VAL A 107 6.79 9.29 -1.41
N LYS A 108 6.58 7.98 -1.23
CA LYS A 108 6.12 7.09 -2.29
C LYS A 108 4.58 6.99 -2.31
N SER A 109 4.01 6.90 -3.50
CA SER A 109 2.58 6.59 -3.65
C SER A 109 2.30 5.14 -3.25
N LYS A 110 1.04 4.85 -2.84
CA LYS A 110 0.65 3.50 -2.38
C LYS A 110 1.05 2.39 -3.38
N SER A 111 0.95 2.68 -4.67
CA SER A 111 1.22 1.74 -5.78
C SER A 111 2.71 1.50 -6.09
N ARG A 112 3.62 2.23 -5.44
CA ARG A 112 5.08 2.17 -5.66
C ARG A 112 5.87 1.58 -4.49
N MET A 113 5.25 1.37 -3.32
CA MET A 113 5.94 0.76 -2.18
C MET A 113 6.00 -0.77 -2.33
N THR A 114 7.10 -1.38 -1.92
CA THR A 114 7.23 -2.84 -1.81
C THR A 114 6.51 -3.37 -0.56
N LYS A 115 6.57 -4.69 -0.34
CA LYS A 115 6.00 -5.33 0.86
C LYS A 115 6.82 -4.99 2.10
N GLU A 116 8.13 -5.05 1.98
CA GLU A 116 9.10 -4.73 3.01
C GLU A 116 8.92 -3.28 3.46
N GLU A 117 8.84 -2.35 2.49
CA GLU A 117 8.60 -0.93 2.77
C GLU A 117 7.24 -0.69 3.44
N ALA A 118 6.22 -1.49 3.13
CA ALA A 118 4.92 -1.38 3.79
C ALA A 118 4.97 -1.89 5.24
N SER A 119 5.76 -2.94 5.51
CA SER A 119 6.01 -3.42 6.87
C SER A 119 6.77 -2.37 7.68
N GLU A 120 7.84 -1.82 7.11
CA GLU A 120 8.63 -0.77 7.76
C GLU A 120 7.80 0.48 8.06
N LEU A 121 6.88 0.85 7.16
CA LEU A 121 5.94 1.94 7.42
C LEU A 121 5.08 1.66 8.65
N ILE A 122 4.57 0.44 8.81
CA ILE A 122 3.77 0.03 9.98
C ILE A 122 4.61 0.12 11.24
N ASP A 123 5.81 -0.45 11.23
CA ASP A 123 6.70 -0.49 12.40
C ASP A 123 7.08 0.93 12.86
N VAL A 124 7.49 1.78 11.91
CA VAL A 124 7.80 3.19 12.19
C VAL A 124 6.58 3.95 12.71
N SER A 125 5.38 3.64 12.20
CA SER A 125 4.15 4.27 12.67
C SER A 125 3.83 3.90 14.12
N ILE A 126 3.99 2.63 14.48
CA ILE A 126 3.77 2.13 15.84
C ILE A 126 4.80 2.73 16.80
N GLU A 127 6.08 2.73 16.43
CA GLU A 127 7.16 3.29 17.24
C GLU A 127 6.94 4.79 17.46
N TRP A 128 6.59 5.53 16.41
CA TRP A 128 6.29 6.95 16.50
C TRP A 128 5.09 7.21 17.42
N ALA A 129 4.02 6.44 17.28
CA ALA A 129 2.82 6.58 18.10
C ALA A 129 3.12 6.30 19.59
N ALA A 130 3.89 5.25 19.89
CA ALA A 130 4.32 4.94 21.25
C ALA A 130 5.19 6.06 21.85
N ARG A 131 6.09 6.65 21.04
CA ARG A 131 7.05 7.65 21.50
C ARG A 131 6.44 9.05 21.71
N TYR A 132 5.53 9.46 20.83
CA TYR A 132 5.04 10.85 20.78
C TYR A 132 3.59 11.01 21.18
N LEU A 133 2.78 9.96 21.07
CA LEU A 133 1.37 9.97 21.47
C LEU A 133 1.11 9.10 22.72
N HIS A 134 2.15 8.43 23.23
CA HIS A 134 2.07 7.54 24.39
C HIS A 134 0.99 6.45 24.26
N CYS A 135 0.61 6.07 23.04
CA CYS A 135 -0.39 5.04 22.79
C CYS A 135 0.26 3.71 22.40
N SER A 136 -0.30 2.62 22.93
CA SER A 136 0.10 1.26 22.56
C SER A 136 -0.82 0.73 21.46
N ILE A 137 -0.23 0.39 20.31
CA ILE A 137 -0.94 -0.23 19.20
C ILE A 137 -0.64 -1.74 19.25
N PRO A 138 -1.66 -2.61 19.33
CA PRO A 138 -1.45 -4.05 19.48
C PRO A 138 -0.81 -4.64 18.23
N GLU A 139 0.21 -5.48 18.39
CA GLU A 139 0.90 -6.14 17.27
C GLU A 139 -0.04 -7.00 16.41
N PRO A 140 0.24 -7.16 15.11
CA PRO A 140 -0.57 -8.00 14.22
C PRO A 140 -0.69 -9.46 14.68
N SER A 141 0.28 -9.97 15.43
CA SER A 141 0.34 -11.35 15.96
C SER A 141 -0.62 -11.61 17.12
N LYS A 142 -1.23 -10.55 17.68
CA LYS A 142 -2.11 -10.61 18.86
C LYS A 142 -3.59 -10.30 18.53
N LEU A 143 -3.93 -10.26 17.24
CA LEU A 143 -5.28 -10.12 16.70
C LEU A 143 -5.75 -11.45 16.12
#